data_AF-A0A418KKH9-F1
#
_entry.id   AF-A0A418KKH9-F1
#
_cell.length_a   1.000
_cell.length_b   1.000
_cell.length_c   1.000
_cell.angle_alpha   90.00
_cell.angle_beta   90.00
_cell.angle_gamma   90.00
#
_symmetry.space_group_name_H-M   'P 1'
#
loop_
_entity.id
_entity.type
_entity.pdbx_description
1 polymer ?
#
loop_
_entity_poly.entity_id
_entity_poly.type
_entity_poly.pdbx_seq_one_letter_code
_entity_poly.pdbx_strand_id
1 'polypeptide(L)' 'MTSATRDLLQQVIEPVVVSEGLDLEQLDLSQAGRRSRLRIIVDADGGVDLDRCAEVSRHISKALD' A
#
# COMPACT_ATOMS: atom_id res chain seq x y z
N MET A 1 -12.62 -7.43 -4.71
CA MET A 1 -12.34 -6.08 -5.26
C MET A 1 -12.54 -6.12 -6.77
N THR A 2 -13.12 -5.08 -7.39
CA THR A 2 -13.19 -4.99 -8.86
C THR A 2 -11.82 -4.64 -9.44
N SER A 3 -11.55 -4.96 -10.71
CA SER A 3 -10.26 -4.54 -11.32
C SER A 3 -10.12 -3.02 -11.31
N ALA A 4 -11.18 -2.28 -11.64
CA ALA A 4 -11.16 -0.82 -11.64
C ALA A 4 -10.77 -0.20 -10.28
N THR A 5 -11.27 -0.72 -9.15
CA THR A 5 -10.87 -0.24 -7.83
C THR A 5 -9.41 -0.60 -7.52
N ARG A 6 -8.96 -1.79 -7.93
CA ARG A 6 -7.55 -2.19 -7.79
C ARG A 6 -6.64 -1.24 -8.55
N ASP A 7 -6.97 -0.96 -9.80
CA ASP A 7 -6.15 -0.13 -10.69
C ASP A 7 -6.04 1.29 -10.14
N LEU A 8 -7.14 1.85 -9.62
CA LEU A 8 -7.13 3.16 -8.93
C LEU A 8 -6.23 3.15 -7.69
N LEU A 9 -6.35 2.13 -6.83
CA LEU A 9 -5.50 2.03 -5.64
C LEU A 9 -4.03 1.87 -6.01
N GLN A 10 -3.73 1.05 -7.03
CA GLN A 10 -2.37 0.86 -7.52
C GLN A 10 -1.76 2.17 -8.02
N GLN A 11 -2.48 2.94 -8.83
CA GLN A 11 -2.03 4.23 -9.36
C GLN A 11 -1.68 5.25 -8.27
N VAL A 12 -2.34 5.18 -7.11
CA VAL A 12 -2.09 6.09 -5.98
C VAL A 12 -0.96 5.56 -5.09
N ILE A 13 -0.92 4.26 -4.82
CA ILE A 13 -0.03 3.65 -3.82
C ILE A 13 1.36 3.36 -4.39
N GLU A 14 1.44 2.87 -5.62
CA GLU A 14 2.69 2.43 -6.24
C GLU A 14 3.74 3.56 -6.30
N PRO A 15 3.42 4.82 -6.68
CA PRO A 15 4.39 5.91 -6.67
C PRO A 15 4.96 6.19 -5.27
N VAL A 16 4.14 6.07 -4.23
CA VAL A 16 4.57 6.28 -2.83
C VAL A 16 5.54 5.19 -2.41
N VAL A 17 5.19 3.93 -2.66
CA VAL A 17 6.02 2.76 -2.32
C VAL A 17 7.37 2.82 -3.05
N VAL A 18 7.36 3.09 -4.36
CA VAL A 18 8.59 3.23 -5.16
C VAL A 18 9.46 4.40 -4.69
N SER A 19 8.84 5.54 -4.30
CA SER A 19 9.61 6.69 -3.79
C SER A 19 10.35 6.40 -2.48
N GLU A 20 9.86 5.44 -1.69
CA GLU A 20 10.51 4.96 -0.47
C GLU A 20 11.50 3.81 -0.74
N GLY A 21 11.75 3.46 -2.01
CA GLY A 21 12.67 2.40 -2.45
C GLY A 21 12.14 0.98 -2.17
N LEU A 22 10.82 0.82 -2.12
CA LEU A 22 10.12 -0.44 -1.93
C LEU A 22 9.45 -0.86 -3.25
N ASP A 23 9.21 -2.15 -3.40
CA ASP A 23 8.44 -2.73 -4.50
C ASP A 23 7.03 -3.08 -4.04
N LEU A 24 6.01 -2.73 -4.84
CA LEU A 24 4.62 -3.08 -4.55
C LEU A 24 4.29 -4.48 -5.09
N GLU A 25 4.24 -5.45 -4.19
CA GLU A 25 3.98 -6.85 -4.55
C GLU A 25 2.48 -7.14 -4.70
N GLN A 26 1.66 -6.71 -3.73
CA GLN A 26 0.23 -7.06 -3.73
C GLN A 26 -0.64 -6.06 -2.98
N LEU A 27 -1.84 -5.82 -3.54
CA LEU A 27 -2.95 -5.12 -2.89
C LEU A 27 -4.15 -6.05 -2.69
N ASP A 28 -4.67 -6.09 -1.47
CA ASP A 28 -5.90 -6.79 -1.11
C ASP A 28 -6.86 -5.89 -0.32
N LEU A 29 -8.11 -5.86 -0.74
CA LEU A 29 -9.16 -5.06 -0.10
C LEU A 29 -10.26 -5.99 0.40
N SER A 30 -10.42 -6.04 1.73
CA SER A 30 -11.39 -6.87 2.43
C SER A 30 -12.31 -6.03 3.30
N GLN A 31 -13.46 -6.59 3.67
CA GLN A 31 -14.37 -5.97 4.65
C GLN A 31 -13.91 -6.26 6.07
N ALA A 32 -13.97 -5.25 6.93
CA ALA A 32 -13.67 -5.29 8.36
C ALA A 32 -14.81 -4.60 9.14
N GLY A 33 -15.91 -5.32 9.31
CA GLY A 33 -17.12 -4.78 9.93
C GLY A 33 -17.74 -3.67 9.07
N ARG A 34 -17.84 -2.45 9.61
CA ARG A 34 -18.34 -1.26 8.89
C ARG A 34 -17.27 -0.54 8.08
N ARG A 35 -16.03 -1.01 8.08
CA ARG A 35 -14.89 -0.39 7.42
C ARG A 35 -14.30 -1.35 6.39
N SER A 36 -13.56 -0.81 5.44
CA SER A 36 -12.67 -1.59 4.59
C SER A 36 -11.29 -1.76 5.25
N ARG A 37 -10.63 -2.88 4.96
CA ARG A 37 -9.23 -3.10 5.30
C ARG A 37 -8.44 -3.28 4.00
N LEU A 38 -7.53 -2.35 3.76
CA LEU A 38 -6.55 -2.43 2.69
C LEU A 38 -5.27 -3.09 3.25
N ARG A 39 -4.85 -4.20 2.65
CA ARG A 39 -3.57 -4.84 2.90
C ARG A 39 -2.65 -4.54 1.73
N ILE A 40 -1.46 -4.07 2.05
CA ILE A 40 -0.41 -3.69 1.10
C ILE A 40 0.79 -4.58 1.45
N ILE A 41 1.21 -5.42 0.51
CA ILE A 41 2.42 -6.23 0.63
C ILE A 41 3.50 -5.50 -0.16
N VAL A 42 4.65 -5.30 0.48
CA VAL A 42 5.81 -4.65 -0.11
C VAL A 42 7.05 -5.51 0.12
N ASP A 43 8.02 -5.38 -0.77
CA ASP A 43 9.36 -5.96 -0.62
C ASP A 43 10.43 -4.90 -0.86
N ALA A 44 11.68 -5.22 -0.52
CA ALA A 44 12.85 -4.49 -0.97
C ALA A 44 14.10 -5.39 -0.94
N ASP A 45 15.03 -5.08 -1.84
CA ASP A 45 16.38 -5.64 -1.78
C ASP A 45 17.03 -5.33 -0.43
N GLY A 46 17.32 -6.38 0.36
CA GLY A 46 17.87 -6.27 1.71
C GLY A 46 16.84 -6.34 2.84
N GLY A 47 15.55 -6.49 2.51
CA GLY A 47 14.45 -6.63 3.45
C GLY A 47 13.83 -5.28 3.87
N VAL A 48 12.69 -5.38 4.55
CA VAL A 48 11.91 -4.23 5.02
C VAL A 48 11.80 -4.27 6.54
N ASP A 49 12.26 -3.21 7.21
CA ASP A 49 12.09 -3.05 8.65
C ASP A 49 10.75 -2.38 9.01
N LEU A 50 10.40 -2.41 10.31
CA LEU A 50 9.13 -1.90 10.80
C LEU A 50 9.04 -0.37 10.77
N ASP A 51 10.16 0.34 10.88
CA ASP A 51 10.18 1.81 10.84
C ASP A 51 9.88 2.30 9.43
N ARG A 52 10.47 1.66 8.41
CA ARG A 52 10.18 1.91 7.00
C ARG A 52 8.73 1.56 6.66
N CYS A 53 8.20 0.47 7.20
CA CYS A 53 6.77 0.15 7.10
C CYS A 53 5.88 1.25 7.71
N ALA A 54 6.29 1.82 8.85
CA ALA A 54 5.53 2.87 9.52
C ALA A 54 5.54 4.18 8.73
N GLU A 55 6.69 4.59 8.17
CA GLU A 55 6.78 5.80 7.36
C GLU A 55 6.00 5.68 6.04
N VAL A 56 6.15 4.57 5.30
CA VAL A 56 5.39 4.38 4.05
C VAL A 56 3.88 4.33 4.32
N SER A 57 3.45 3.73 5.44
CA SER A 57 2.05 3.69 5.86
C SER A 57 1.48 5.09 6.07
N ARG A 58 2.24 6.01 6.67
CA ARG A 58 1.84 7.41 6.84
C ARG A 58 1.74 8.14 5.50
N HIS A 59 2.69 7.92 4.59
CA HIS A 59 2.67 8.53 3.26
C HIS A 59 1.48 8.04 2.42
N ILE A 60 1.20 6.74 2.47
CA ILE A 60 0.03 6.15 1.81
C ILE A 60 -1.26 6.72 2.39
N SER A 61 -1.37 6.86 3.72
CA SER A 61 -2.54 7.48 4.35
C SER A 61 -2.79 8.89 3.82
N LYS A 62 -1.75 9.71 3.71
CA LYS A 62 -1.87 11.08 3.15
C LYS A 62 -2.26 11.09 1.67
N ALA A 63 -1.84 10.08 0.90
CA ALA A 63 -2.18 9.96 -0.52
C ALA A 63 -3.62 9.47 -0.74
N LEU A 64 -4.21 8.79 0.25
CA LEU A 64 -5.57 8.25 0.20
C LEU A 64 -6.63 9.16 0.85
N ASP A 65 -6.23 10.21 1.57
CA ASP A 65 -7.12 11.26 2.09
C ASP A 65 -7.75 12.09 0.95
#